data_AF-V7IEP5-F1
#
_entry.id   AF-V7IEP5-F1
#
_cell.length_a   1.000
_cell.length_b   1.000
_cell.length_c   1.000
_cell.angle_alpha   90.00
_cell.angle_beta   90.00
_cell.angle_gamma   90.00
#
_symmetry.space_group_name_H-M   'P 1'
#
loop_
_entity.id
_entity.type
_entity.pdbx_description
1 polymer ?
#
loop_
_entity_poly.entity_id
_entity_poly.type
_entity_poly.pdbx_seq_one_letter_code
_entity_poly.pdbx_strand_id
1 'polypeptide(L)'
;MADILKIMNELGVSLLIRNIVYIMLLAGLLYKPLKSFWYDISRSRLNKLKEAYDFTGHDDNTRKFLETSLSEEYFKLTTGLSLGFGYQEKLMELYLKDNAPVAFHHYKRVAEYLKFNSDKTIQPIKIPKLFQIIGYFQEILGFYLLGSSALIFINLSNIIKDNSNKLGSNEILLVTGILVLLLAILLIGFFFILKPYIIYKSSVYVNRQMGYTNFTCFYHRVLTEKVFGFLGRKALFYIPIPLFAFLLIYFFR
;
A
#
# COMPACT_ATOMS: atom_id res chain seq x y z
N MET A 1 -26.30 17.50 1.63
CA MET A 1 -25.23 18.18 2.39
C MET A 1 -25.83 19.17 3.38
N ALA A 2 -26.78 20.01 2.96
CA ALA A 2 -27.51 20.94 3.82
C ALA A 2 -28.25 20.24 4.98
N ASP A 3 -28.92 19.12 4.74
CA ASP A 3 -29.70 18.43 5.80
C ASP A 3 -28.83 17.81 6.88
N ILE A 4 -27.70 17.17 6.52
CA ILE A 4 -26.77 16.58 7.49
C ILE A 4 -26.12 17.67 8.36
N LEU A 5 -25.71 18.79 7.75
CA LEU A 5 -25.14 19.93 8.49
C LEU A 5 -26.18 20.64 9.37
N LYS A 6 -27.43 20.71 8.91
CA LYS A 6 -28.55 21.27 9.68
C LYS A 6 -28.90 20.38 10.87
N ILE A 7 -29.00 19.07 10.67
CA ILE A 7 -29.19 18.07 11.73
C ILE A 7 -28.04 18.13 12.74
N MET A 8 -26.79 18.29 12.30
CA MET A 8 -25.64 18.44 13.20
C MET A 8 -25.66 19.75 14.01
N ASN A 9 -26.17 20.84 13.43
CA ASN A 9 -26.37 22.11 14.15
C ASN A 9 -27.52 22.01 15.16
N GLU A 10 -28.61 21.33 14.81
CA GLU A 10 -29.76 21.09 15.69
C GLU A 10 -29.40 20.14 16.86
N LEU A 11 -28.44 19.23 16.66
CA LEU A 11 -27.90 18.31 17.68
C LEU A 11 -26.82 18.93 18.58
N GLY A 12 -26.45 20.20 18.40
CA GLY A 12 -25.46 20.88 19.24
C GLY A 12 -24.03 20.31 19.13
N VAL A 13 -23.67 19.70 18.00
CA VAL A 13 -22.35 19.09 17.78
C VAL A 13 -21.27 20.17 17.74
N SER A 14 -20.14 19.98 18.45
CA SER A 14 -19.06 20.97 18.49
C SER A 14 -18.50 21.29 17.09
N LEU A 15 -17.98 22.53 16.98
CA LEU A 15 -17.35 23.06 15.78
C LEU A 15 -16.28 22.11 15.19
N LEU A 16 -15.50 21.45 16.05
CA LEU A 16 -14.42 20.55 15.68
C LEU A 16 -14.93 19.28 14.99
N ILE A 17 -15.93 18.61 15.55
CA ILE A 17 -16.51 17.40 14.94
C ILE A 17 -17.24 17.76 13.65
N ARG A 18 -17.93 18.91 13.62
CA ARG A 18 -18.56 19.42 12.41
C ARG A 18 -17.55 19.62 11.28
N ASN A 19 -16.38 20.19 11.58
CA ASN A 19 -15.33 20.39 10.58
C ASN A 19 -14.73 19.06 10.10
N ILE A 20 -14.51 18.08 10.98
CA ILE A 20 -14.01 16.74 10.60
C ILE A 20 -15.00 16.03 9.68
N VAL A 21 -16.28 15.98 10.05
CA VAL A 21 -17.34 15.37 9.23
C VAL A 21 -17.49 16.10 7.91
N TYR A 22 -17.41 17.43 7.91
CA TYR A 22 -17.43 18.23 6.70
C TYR A 22 -16.26 17.90 5.76
N ILE A 23 -15.03 17.78 6.29
CA ILE A 23 -13.85 17.39 5.51
C ILE A 23 -14.01 15.97 4.94
N MET A 24 -14.53 15.01 5.72
CA MET A 24 -14.78 13.66 5.23
C MET A 24 -15.85 13.62 4.13
N LEU A 25 -16.94 14.37 4.29
CA LEU A 25 -17.97 14.52 3.27
C LEU A 25 -17.43 15.19 2.00
N LEU A 26 -16.62 16.23 2.16
CA LEU A 26 -15.95 16.92 1.06
C LEU A 26 -14.99 15.97 0.32
N ALA A 27 -14.19 15.19 1.05
CA ALA A 27 -13.29 14.19 0.48
C ALA A 27 -14.08 13.10 -0.29
N GLY A 28 -15.20 12.63 0.25
CA GLY A 28 -16.08 11.68 -0.43
C GLY A 28 -16.72 12.25 -1.70
N LEU A 29 -17.17 13.52 -1.66
CA LEU A 29 -17.73 14.21 -2.82
C LEU A 29 -16.69 14.50 -3.89
N LEU A 30 -15.48 14.88 -3.49
CA LEU A 30 -14.36 15.15 -4.40
C LEU A 30 -13.74 13.87 -4.95
N TYR A 31 -13.91 12.71 -4.30
CA TYR A 31 -13.35 11.45 -4.76
C TYR A 31 -13.79 11.09 -6.19
N LYS A 32 -15.10 11.16 -6.47
CA LYS A 32 -15.64 10.82 -7.80
C LYS A 32 -15.13 11.77 -8.91
N PRO A 33 -15.21 13.10 -8.79
CA PRO A 33 -14.70 14.02 -9.81
C PRO A 33 -13.17 14.00 -9.93
N LEU A 34 -12.43 13.82 -8.83
CA LEU A 34 -10.98 13.63 -8.91
C LEU A 34 -10.65 12.34 -9.68
N LYS A 35 -11.32 11.23 -9.35
CA LYS A 35 -11.13 9.96 -10.04
C LYS A 35 -11.49 10.06 -11.52
N SER A 36 -12.59 10.72 -11.87
CA SER A 36 -12.96 10.92 -13.28
C SER A 36 -11.94 11.79 -14.01
N PHE A 37 -11.46 12.87 -13.39
CA PHE A 37 -10.42 13.73 -13.96
C PHE A 37 -9.13 12.96 -14.26
N TRP A 38 -8.70 12.08 -13.35
CA TRP A 38 -7.57 11.19 -13.59
C TRP A 38 -7.81 10.24 -14.77
N TYR A 39 -9.02 9.65 -14.88
CA TYR A 39 -9.38 8.82 -16.03
C TYR A 39 -9.40 9.61 -17.35
N ASP A 40 -9.93 10.84 -17.33
CA ASP A 40 -10.03 11.69 -18.51
C ASP A 40 -8.65 12.11 -19.01
N ILE A 41 -7.71 12.41 -18.11
CA ILE A 41 -6.31 12.67 -18.48
C ILE A 41 -5.69 11.44 -19.16
N SER A 42 -5.82 10.26 -18.55
CA SER A 42 -5.25 9.03 -19.12
C SER A 42 -5.87 8.70 -20.47
N ARG A 43 -7.20 8.87 -20.62
CA ARG A 43 -7.91 8.61 -21.87
C ARG A 43 -7.60 9.65 -22.94
N SER A 44 -7.46 10.92 -22.57
CA SER A 44 -7.06 11.99 -23.49
C SER A 44 -5.68 11.74 -24.08
N ARG A 45 -4.71 11.32 -23.26
CA ARG A 45 -3.37 10.94 -23.74
C ARG A 45 -3.44 9.79 -24.73
N LEU A 46 -4.21 8.76 -24.43
CA LEU A 46 -4.37 7.59 -25.29
C LEU A 46 -5.07 7.92 -26.61
N ASN A 47 -6.13 8.74 -26.57
CA ASN A 47 -6.83 9.19 -27.77
C ASN A 47 -5.91 9.98 -28.69
N LYS A 48 -5.11 10.91 -28.15
CA LYS A 48 -4.13 11.69 -28.95
C LYS A 48 -3.06 10.79 -29.59
N LEU A 49 -2.57 9.78 -28.85
CA LEU A 49 -1.64 8.79 -29.38
C LEU A 49 -2.26 7.97 -30.50
N LYS A 50 -3.53 7.60 -30.36
CA LYS A 50 -4.28 6.86 -31.37
C LYS A 50 -4.54 7.71 -32.62
N GLU A 51 -4.98 8.95 -32.44
CA GLU A 51 -5.18 9.91 -33.53
C GLU A 51 -3.88 10.17 -34.31
N ALA A 52 -2.76 10.29 -33.60
CA ALA A 52 -1.45 10.40 -34.24
C ALA A 52 -1.07 9.11 -34.99
N TYR A 53 -1.31 7.93 -34.42
CA TYR A 53 -1.02 6.65 -35.09
C TYR A 53 -1.85 6.46 -36.38
N ASP A 54 -3.12 6.84 -36.35
CA ASP A 54 -4.05 6.71 -37.48
C ASP A 54 -3.76 7.73 -38.62
N PHE A 55 -2.88 8.72 -38.38
CA PHE A 55 -2.48 9.68 -39.39
C PHE A 55 -1.52 9.07 -40.42
N THR A 56 -1.89 9.16 -41.71
CA THR A 56 -1.19 8.48 -42.80
C THR A 56 0.09 9.17 -43.28
N GLY A 57 0.31 10.43 -42.89
CA GLY A 57 1.46 11.24 -43.34
C GLY A 57 2.75 11.07 -42.55
N HIS A 58 2.82 10.06 -41.67
CA HIS A 58 4.03 9.74 -40.91
C HIS A 58 5.01 8.89 -41.72
N ASP A 59 6.31 9.09 -41.51
CA ASP A 59 7.34 8.16 -41.98
C ASP A 59 7.29 6.86 -41.17
N ASP A 60 7.93 5.80 -41.70
CA ASP A 60 7.90 4.46 -41.10
C ASP A 60 8.47 4.45 -39.68
N ASN A 61 9.46 5.30 -39.38
CA ASN A 61 10.06 5.40 -38.06
C ASN A 61 9.10 6.03 -37.05
N THR A 62 8.39 7.10 -37.42
CA THR A 62 7.39 7.73 -36.54
C THR A 62 6.21 6.79 -36.31
N ARG A 63 5.76 6.06 -37.33
CA ARG A 63 4.68 5.06 -37.17
C ARG A 63 5.06 3.97 -36.18
N LYS A 64 6.28 3.40 -36.27
CA LYS A 64 6.78 2.41 -35.31
C LYS A 64 6.89 2.97 -33.89
N PHE A 65 7.35 4.22 -33.74
CA PHE A 65 7.41 4.88 -32.45
C PHE A 65 6.03 5.07 -31.82
N LEU A 66 5.04 5.46 -32.61
CA LEU A 66 3.65 5.63 -32.16
C LEU A 66 3.02 4.29 -31.77
N GLU A 67 3.23 3.23 -32.56
CA GLU A 67 2.79 1.87 -32.24
C GLU A 67 3.35 1.38 -30.90
N THR A 68 4.66 1.56 -30.70
CA THR A 68 5.38 1.25 -29.46
C THR A 68 4.78 2.01 -28.27
N SER A 69 4.62 3.32 -28.41
CA SER A 69 4.08 4.20 -27.35
C SER A 69 2.64 3.86 -26.99
N LEU A 70 1.84 3.48 -27.99
CA LEU A 70 0.45 3.08 -27.81
C LEU A 70 0.34 1.73 -27.09
N SER A 71 1.20 0.76 -27.43
CA SER A 71 1.33 -0.51 -26.70
C SER A 71 1.69 -0.28 -25.22
N GLU A 72 2.62 0.64 -24.94
CA GLU A 72 3.01 1.01 -23.58
C GLU A 72 1.88 1.59 -22.74
N GLU A 73 1.08 2.50 -23.31
CA GLU A 73 -0.07 3.06 -22.59
C GLU A 73 -1.18 2.02 -22.37
N TYR A 74 -1.49 1.18 -23.37
CA TYR A 74 -2.47 0.09 -23.18
C TYR A 74 -2.01 -0.93 -22.14
N PHE A 75 -0.73 -1.30 -22.15
CA PHE A 75 -0.17 -2.20 -21.16
C PHE A 75 -0.25 -1.62 -19.75
N LYS A 76 0.10 -0.34 -19.60
CA LYS A 76 0.03 0.38 -18.33
C LYS A 76 -1.40 0.52 -17.81
N LEU A 77 -2.36 0.81 -18.68
CA LEU A 77 -3.77 0.86 -18.30
C LEU A 77 -4.30 -0.50 -17.82
N THR A 78 -3.90 -1.58 -18.49
CA THR A 78 -4.41 -2.92 -18.21
C THR A 78 -3.76 -3.54 -16.97
N THR A 79 -2.44 -3.40 -16.82
CA THR A 79 -1.67 -4.09 -15.77
C THR A 79 -1.28 -3.17 -14.61
N GLY A 80 -1.32 -1.85 -14.81
CA GLY A 80 -0.79 -0.87 -13.87
C GLY A 80 0.74 -0.82 -13.82
N LEU A 81 1.44 -1.45 -14.77
CA LEU A 81 2.90 -1.48 -14.87
C LEU A 81 3.37 -0.60 -16.03
N SER A 82 4.41 0.20 -15.82
CA SER A 82 5.06 0.97 -16.87
C SER A 82 6.30 0.20 -17.33
N LEU A 83 6.20 -0.51 -18.45
CA LEU A 83 7.30 -1.28 -19.04
C LEU A 83 7.44 -0.90 -20.51
N GLY A 84 8.68 -0.77 -20.99
CA GLY A 84 8.95 -0.49 -22.39
C GLY A 84 8.59 -1.64 -23.33
N PHE A 85 8.44 -1.34 -24.61
CA PHE A 85 8.16 -2.32 -25.65
C PHE A 85 9.20 -3.46 -25.71
N GLY A 86 8.73 -4.70 -25.87
CA GLY A 86 9.53 -5.94 -25.77
C GLY A 86 9.80 -6.43 -24.34
N TYR A 87 9.86 -5.57 -23.33
CA TYR A 87 9.85 -6.02 -21.92
C TYR A 87 8.46 -6.52 -21.50
N GLN A 88 7.42 -5.90 -22.09
CA GLN A 88 6.03 -6.34 -21.96
C GLN A 88 5.85 -7.77 -22.45
N GLU A 89 6.35 -8.07 -23.64
CA GLU A 89 6.26 -9.41 -24.26
C GLU A 89 6.92 -10.46 -23.37
N LYS A 90 8.13 -10.19 -22.87
CA LYS A 90 8.85 -11.09 -21.97
C LYS A 90 8.13 -11.29 -20.63
N LEU A 91 7.48 -10.26 -20.11
CA LEU A 91 6.64 -10.39 -18.92
C LEU A 91 5.37 -11.20 -19.20
N MET A 92 4.74 -11.02 -20.35
CA MET A 92 3.56 -11.80 -20.77
C MET A 92 3.91 -13.26 -21.02
N GLU A 93 5.04 -13.55 -21.67
CA GLU A 93 5.58 -14.90 -21.86
C GLU A 93 5.76 -15.60 -20.50
N LEU A 94 6.38 -14.91 -19.52
CA LEU A 94 6.54 -15.45 -18.18
C LEU A 94 5.20 -15.66 -17.46
N TYR A 95 4.28 -14.71 -17.58
CA TYR A 95 2.96 -14.80 -16.98
C TYR A 95 2.20 -16.02 -17.51
N LEU A 96 2.25 -16.28 -18.82
CA LEU A 96 1.55 -17.39 -19.47
C LEU A 96 2.29 -18.75 -19.40
N LYS A 97 3.52 -18.77 -18.89
CA LYS A 97 4.41 -19.94 -18.92
C LYS A 97 3.87 -21.16 -18.17
N ASP A 98 3.17 -20.94 -17.06
CA ASP A 98 2.65 -22.01 -16.20
C ASP A 98 1.11 -22.00 -16.23
N ASN A 99 0.49 -23.18 -16.36
CA ASN A 99 -0.97 -23.38 -16.41
C ASN A 99 -1.75 -22.74 -15.23
N ALA A 100 -1.06 -22.34 -14.16
CA ALA A 100 -1.59 -21.55 -13.05
C ALA A 100 -0.75 -20.26 -12.87
N PRO A 101 -1.07 -19.18 -13.60
CA PRO A 101 -0.26 -17.97 -13.61
C PRO A 101 -0.35 -17.22 -12.28
N VAL A 102 0.79 -16.78 -11.73
CA VAL A 102 0.83 -15.85 -10.59
C VAL A 102 0.05 -14.58 -10.94
N ALA A 103 -0.85 -14.15 -10.07
CA ALA A 103 -1.69 -12.99 -10.35
C ALA A 103 -0.89 -11.69 -10.57
N PHE A 104 -1.31 -10.85 -11.54
CA PHE A 104 -0.62 -9.61 -11.94
C PHE A 104 -0.34 -8.63 -10.79
N HIS A 105 -1.18 -8.61 -9.76
CA HIS A 105 -0.97 -7.75 -8.60
C HIS A 105 0.33 -8.07 -7.85
N HIS A 106 0.84 -9.32 -7.92
CA HIS A 106 2.14 -9.67 -7.36
C HIS A 106 3.27 -9.02 -8.15
N TYR A 107 3.22 -9.05 -9.49
CA TYR A 107 4.17 -8.34 -10.36
C TYR A 107 4.12 -6.83 -10.11
N LYS A 108 2.93 -6.24 -9.96
CA LYS A 108 2.76 -4.83 -9.63
C LYS A 108 3.44 -4.43 -8.32
N ARG A 109 3.32 -5.26 -7.28
CA ARG A 109 3.93 -4.99 -5.95
C ARG A 109 5.45 -5.05 -5.95
N VAL A 110 6.05 -5.75 -6.92
CA VAL A 110 7.51 -5.92 -7.03
C VAL A 110 8.08 -5.19 -8.24
N ALA A 111 7.28 -4.35 -8.90
CA ALA A 111 7.65 -3.66 -10.13
C ALA A 111 8.96 -2.89 -10.01
N GLU A 112 9.15 -2.21 -8.86
CA GLU A 112 10.36 -1.44 -8.54
C GLU A 112 11.63 -2.28 -8.46
N TYR A 113 11.50 -3.60 -8.31
CA TYR A 113 12.61 -4.54 -8.19
C TYR A 113 12.78 -5.44 -9.43
N LEU A 114 11.94 -5.26 -10.46
CA LEU A 114 12.10 -5.95 -11.73
C LEU A 114 13.33 -5.42 -12.44
N LYS A 115 14.22 -6.33 -12.82
CA LYS A 115 15.41 -6.03 -13.63
C LYS A 115 15.40 -6.92 -14.85
N PHE A 116 15.91 -6.41 -15.95
CA PHE A 116 15.97 -7.13 -17.23
C PHE A 116 17.42 -7.27 -17.66
N ASN A 117 17.75 -8.43 -18.20
CA ASN A 117 19.04 -8.70 -18.86
C ASN A 117 19.10 -8.03 -20.24
N SER A 118 20.27 -8.08 -20.88
CA SER A 118 20.49 -7.58 -22.26
C SER A 118 19.57 -8.25 -23.29
N ASP A 119 19.19 -9.50 -23.08
CA ASP A 119 18.23 -10.27 -23.88
C ASP A 119 16.76 -10.02 -23.49
N LYS A 120 16.51 -9.01 -22.65
CA LYS A 120 15.19 -8.64 -22.10
C LYS A 120 14.55 -9.73 -21.22
N THR A 121 15.28 -10.77 -20.84
CA THR A 121 14.79 -11.76 -19.86
C THR A 121 14.73 -11.14 -18.47
N ILE A 122 13.73 -11.55 -17.68
CA ILE A 122 13.53 -11.00 -16.34
C ILE A 122 14.52 -11.67 -15.39
N GLN A 123 15.33 -10.86 -14.72
CA GLN A 123 16.23 -11.32 -13.67
C GLN A 123 15.45 -11.73 -12.41
N PRO A 124 15.98 -12.67 -11.61
CA PRO A 124 15.42 -12.98 -10.31
C PRO A 124 15.28 -11.72 -9.45
N ILE A 125 14.09 -11.51 -8.91
CA ILE A 125 13.77 -10.36 -8.07
C ILE A 125 14.54 -10.48 -6.76
N LYS A 126 15.40 -9.49 -6.50
CA LYS A 126 16.13 -9.36 -5.25
C LYS A 126 15.86 -7.98 -4.65
N ILE A 127 15.22 -7.98 -3.47
CA ILE A 127 14.96 -6.73 -2.74
C ILE A 127 16.32 -6.23 -2.21
N PRO A 128 16.76 -5.00 -2.52
CA PRO A 128 18.05 -4.50 -2.03
C PRO A 128 18.06 -4.38 -0.50
N LYS A 129 19.23 -4.55 0.13
CA LYS A 129 19.40 -4.53 1.60
C LYS A 129 18.82 -3.26 2.24
N LEU A 130 19.01 -2.10 1.61
CA LEU A 130 18.47 -0.82 2.10
C LEU A 130 16.94 -0.84 2.19
N PHE A 131 16.24 -1.34 1.16
CA PHE A 131 14.78 -1.44 1.20
C PHE A 131 14.28 -2.45 2.23
N GLN A 132 15.04 -3.51 2.49
CA GLN A 132 14.73 -4.45 3.56
C GLN A 132 14.83 -3.75 4.92
N ILE A 133 15.90 -2.98 5.17
CA ILE A 133 16.11 -2.19 6.40
C ILE A 133 14.96 -1.19 6.58
N ILE A 134 14.57 -0.46 5.53
CA ILE A 134 13.42 0.46 5.57
C ILE A 134 12.13 -0.30 5.93
N GLY A 135 11.92 -1.48 5.35
CA GLY A 135 10.79 -2.35 5.68
C GLY A 135 10.76 -2.72 7.17
N TYR A 136 11.91 -3.06 7.75
CA TYR A 136 12.01 -3.32 9.19
C TYR A 136 11.62 -2.12 10.05
N PHE A 137 12.14 -0.92 9.71
CA PHE A 137 11.77 0.29 10.44
C PHE A 137 10.28 0.61 10.31
N GLN A 138 9.66 0.34 9.15
CA GLN A 138 8.21 0.45 8.98
C GLN A 138 7.46 -0.50 9.90
N GLU A 139 7.88 -1.77 9.99
CA GLU A 139 7.25 -2.74 10.90
C GLU A 139 7.39 -2.31 12.37
N ILE A 140 8.59 -1.91 12.81
CA ILE A 140 8.84 -1.42 14.18
C ILE A 140 7.91 -0.24 14.50
N LEU A 141 7.84 0.75 13.61
CA LEU A 141 7.01 1.92 13.80
C LEU A 141 5.51 1.55 13.80
N GLY A 142 5.09 0.60 12.95
CA GLY A 142 3.73 0.07 12.96
C GLY A 142 3.36 -0.59 14.29
N PHE A 143 4.22 -1.44 14.84
CA PHE A 143 4.01 -2.06 16.16
C PHE A 143 4.04 -1.03 17.30
N TYR A 144 4.92 -0.02 17.21
CA TYR A 144 4.95 1.08 18.17
C TYR A 144 3.62 1.86 18.17
N LEU A 145 3.08 2.20 16.99
CA LEU A 145 1.80 2.88 16.88
C LEU A 145 0.65 2.03 17.46
N LEU A 146 0.64 0.71 17.20
CA LEU A 146 -0.35 -0.20 17.76
C LEU A 146 -0.26 -0.26 19.30
N GLY A 147 0.94 -0.45 19.84
CA GLY A 147 1.17 -0.54 21.29
C GLY A 147 0.83 0.76 22.02
N SER A 148 1.27 1.90 21.48
CA SER A 148 0.94 3.23 22.03
C SER A 148 -0.56 3.49 21.98
N SER A 149 -1.23 3.15 20.87
CA SER A 149 -2.68 3.32 20.75
C SER A 149 -3.44 2.45 21.75
N ALA A 150 -3.00 1.20 21.97
CA ALA A 150 -3.60 0.32 22.96
C ALA A 150 -3.42 0.85 24.39
N LEU A 151 -2.25 1.39 24.74
CA LEU A 151 -2.03 2.02 26.04
C LEU A 151 -2.89 3.26 26.26
N ILE A 152 -2.97 4.13 25.26
CA ILE A 152 -3.83 5.31 25.33
C ILE A 152 -5.29 4.86 25.49
N PHE A 153 -5.72 3.82 24.77
CA PHE A 153 -7.07 3.27 24.91
C PHE A 153 -7.35 2.74 26.32
N ILE A 154 -6.41 2.00 26.92
CA ILE A 154 -6.53 1.49 28.30
C ILE A 154 -6.61 2.66 29.30
N ASN A 155 -5.71 3.64 29.19
CA ASN A 155 -5.70 4.80 30.08
C ASN A 155 -6.98 5.62 29.94
N LEU A 156 -7.45 5.86 28.71
CA LEU A 156 -8.70 6.55 28.44
C LEU A 156 -9.90 5.79 29.04
N SER A 157 -9.94 4.46 28.88
CA SER A 157 -10.97 3.61 29.46
C SER A 157 -11.00 3.69 30.98
N ASN A 158 -9.84 3.73 31.64
CA ASN A 158 -9.75 3.87 33.10
C ASN A 158 -10.26 5.25 33.55
N ILE A 159 -9.84 6.33 32.87
CA ILE A 159 -10.28 7.71 33.16
C ILE A 159 -11.81 7.84 32.99
N ILE A 160 -12.38 7.24 31.94
CA ILE A 160 -13.82 7.25 31.69
C ILE A 160 -14.56 6.48 32.79
N LYS A 161 -14.04 5.31 33.19
CA LYS A 161 -14.64 4.50 34.25
C LYS A 161 -14.69 5.27 35.57
N ASP A 162 -13.58 5.90 35.95
CA ASP A 162 -13.45 6.65 37.21
C ASP A 162 -14.29 7.93 37.25
N ASN A 163 -14.59 8.52 36.09
CA ASN A 163 -15.34 9.78 35.97
C ASN A 163 -16.72 9.65 35.31
N SER A 164 -17.19 8.41 35.11
CA SER A 164 -18.40 8.11 34.33
C SER A 164 -19.66 8.90 34.75
N ASN A 165 -19.82 9.16 36.05
CA ASN A 165 -20.95 9.92 36.59
C ASN A 165 -20.81 11.46 36.49
N LYS A 166 -19.68 11.96 35.98
CA LYS A 166 -19.36 13.40 35.87
C LYS A 166 -19.07 13.85 34.44
N LEU A 167 -19.21 12.97 33.44
CA LEU A 167 -18.98 13.33 32.04
C LEU A 167 -20.15 14.18 31.52
N GLY A 168 -19.88 15.44 31.18
CA GLY A 168 -20.80 16.28 30.42
C GLY A 168 -20.76 15.97 28.92
N SER A 169 -21.61 16.65 28.16
CA SER A 169 -21.74 16.46 26.71
C SER A 169 -20.46 16.81 25.94
N ASN A 170 -19.68 17.79 26.42
CA ASN A 170 -18.44 18.23 25.78
C ASN A 170 -17.31 17.22 25.99
N GLU A 171 -17.24 16.61 27.16
CA GLU A 171 -16.26 15.58 27.52
C GLU A 171 -16.51 14.29 26.73
N ILE A 172 -17.78 13.88 26.58
CA ILE A 172 -18.18 12.74 25.74
C ILE A 172 -17.73 12.95 24.29
N LEU A 173 -17.87 14.17 23.78
CA LEU A 173 -17.48 14.53 22.42
C LEU A 173 -15.97 14.46 22.21
N LEU A 174 -15.20 14.96 23.18
CA LEU A 174 -13.74 14.92 23.17
C LEU A 174 -13.23 13.46 23.21
N VAL A 175 -13.81 12.63 24.09
CA VAL A 175 -13.51 11.19 24.17
C VAL A 175 -13.79 10.50 22.83
N THR A 176 -14.93 10.80 22.21
CA THR A 176 -15.30 10.22 20.91
C THR A 176 -14.33 10.64 19.81
N GLY A 177 -13.89 11.91 19.80
CA GLY A 177 -12.87 12.41 18.87
C GLY A 177 -11.52 11.70 19.03
N ILE A 178 -11.07 11.48 20.27
CA ILE A 178 -9.84 10.73 20.57
C ILE A 178 -9.96 9.28 20.08
N LEU A 179 -11.10 8.62 20.29
CA LEU A 179 -11.33 7.25 19.84
C LEU A 179 -11.26 7.12 18.31
N VAL A 180 -11.85 8.05 17.57
CA VAL A 180 -11.78 8.07 16.10
C VAL A 180 -10.33 8.27 15.62
N LEU A 181 -9.58 9.16 16.27
CA LEU A 181 -8.18 9.40 15.95
C LEU A 181 -7.30 8.17 16.25
N LEU A 182 -7.53 7.50 17.38
CA LEU A 182 -6.84 6.25 17.72
C LEU A 182 -7.14 5.15 16.70
N LEU A 183 -8.38 5.01 16.26
CA LEU A 183 -8.74 4.05 15.22
C LEU A 183 -7.98 4.32 13.90
N ALA A 184 -7.86 5.59 13.51
CA ALA A 184 -7.08 5.96 12.33
C ALA A 184 -5.59 5.61 12.48
N ILE A 185 -5.00 5.87 13.66
CA ILE A 185 -3.61 5.52 13.96
C ILE A 185 -3.41 3.99 13.94
N LEU A 186 -4.36 3.21 14.47
CA LEU A 186 -4.32 1.75 14.41
C LEU A 186 -4.29 1.25 12.96
N LEU A 187 -5.16 1.79 12.10
CA LEU A 187 -5.19 1.43 10.68
C LEU A 187 -3.87 1.75 9.97
N ILE A 188 -3.26 2.90 10.27
CA ILE A 188 -1.93 3.28 9.76
C ILE A 188 -0.86 2.30 10.25
N GLY A 189 -0.88 1.94 11.54
CA GLY A 189 0.05 0.97 12.13
C GLY A 189 -0.04 -0.40 11.45
N PHE A 190 -1.26 -0.90 11.22
CA PHE A 190 -1.48 -2.14 10.47
C PHE A 190 -0.94 -2.06 9.04
N PHE A 191 -1.15 -0.93 8.35
CA PHE A 191 -0.64 -0.74 7.00
C PHE A 191 0.89 -0.83 6.95
N PHE A 192 1.59 -0.23 7.92
CA PHE A 192 3.05 -0.30 8.00
C PHE A 192 3.60 -1.69 8.30
N ILE A 193 2.88 -2.48 9.10
CA ILE A 193 3.26 -3.89 9.35
C ILE A 193 3.03 -4.75 8.11
N LEU A 194 1.90 -4.57 7.42
CA LEU A 194 1.52 -5.44 6.30
C LEU A 194 2.29 -5.15 5.02
N LYS A 195 2.67 -3.89 4.77
CA LYS A 195 3.28 -3.47 3.50
C LYS A 195 4.58 -4.24 3.18
N PRO A 196 5.59 -4.33 4.08
CA PRO A 196 6.82 -5.07 3.80
C PRO A 196 6.56 -6.57 3.58
N TYR A 197 5.68 -7.17 4.38
CA TYR A 197 5.27 -8.56 4.25
C TYR A 197 4.64 -8.87 2.88
N ILE A 198 3.75 -8.00 2.39
CA ILE A 198 3.07 -8.17 1.10
C ILE A 198 4.05 -8.10 -0.07
N ILE A 199 5.05 -7.20 -0.01
CA ILE A 199 6.12 -7.09 -1.00
C ILE A 199 6.98 -8.36 -1.00
N TYR A 200 7.38 -8.82 0.19
CA TYR A 200 8.11 -10.08 0.36
C TYR A 200 7.35 -11.25 -0.27
N LYS A 201 6.10 -11.47 0.13
CA LYS A 201 5.27 -12.58 -0.36
C LYS A 201 5.16 -12.56 -1.89
N SER A 202 4.99 -11.37 -2.47
CA SER A 202 4.92 -11.19 -3.92
C SER A 202 6.24 -11.52 -4.62
N SER A 203 7.39 -11.15 -4.03
CA SER A 203 8.71 -11.50 -4.58
C SER A 203 8.93 -13.02 -4.67
N VAL A 204 8.43 -13.77 -3.68
CA VAL A 204 8.56 -15.24 -3.67
C VAL A 204 7.70 -15.87 -4.76
N TYR A 205 6.44 -15.44 -4.92
CA TYR A 205 5.58 -15.98 -5.97
C TYR A 205 6.14 -15.71 -7.36
N VAL A 206 6.54 -14.47 -7.64
CA VAL A 206 7.05 -14.09 -8.96
C VAL A 206 8.34 -14.83 -9.29
N ASN A 207 9.27 -14.99 -8.33
CA ASN A 207 10.49 -15.76 -8.58
C ASN A 207 10.23 -17.26 -8.75
N ARG A 208 9.23 -17.82 -8.06
CA ARG A 208 8.83 -19.22 -8.28
C ARG A 208 8.31 -19.45 -9.70
N GLN A 209 7.51 -18.52 -10.24
CA GLN A 209 7.08 -18.56 -11.65
C GLN A 209 8.27 -18.52 -12.62
N MET A 210 9.33 -17.78 -12.25
CA MET A 210 10.58 -17.75 -13.04
C MET A 210 11.42 -19.03 -12.91
N GLY A 211 11.04 -19.98 -12.05
CA GLY A 211 11.83 -21.18 -11.74
C GLY A 211 12.95 -20.95 -10.72
N TYR A 212 13.00 -19.77 -10.08
CA TYR A 212 14.01 -19.46 -9.07
C TYR A 212 13.48 -19.75 -7.65
N THR A 213 14.18 -20.63 -6.95
CA THR A 213 13.92 -20.96 -5.54
C THR A 213 14.86 -20.24 -4.57
N ASN A 214 15.87 -19.54 -5.10
CA ASN A 214 16.87 -18.81 -4.32
C ASN A 214 16.25 -17.68 -3.46
N PHE A 215 16.96 -17.33 -2.39
CA PHE A 215 16.50 -16.30 -1.46
C PHE A 215 16.31 -14.95 -2.13
N THR A 216 15.15 -14.34 -1.92
CA THR A 216 14.72 -13.08 -2.58
C THR A 216 14.99 -11.87 -1.69
N CYS A 217 15.03 -12.10 -0.38
CA CYS A 217 15.37 -11.15 0.67
C CYS A 217 15.73 -11.90 1.96
N PHE A 218 16.20 -11.19 2.98
CA PHE A 218 16.52 -11.76 4.29
C PHE A 218 15.31 -12.44 4.93
N TYR A 219 14.09 -11.89 4.75
CA TYR A 219 12.84 -12.53 5.19
C TYR A 219 12.68 -13.93 4.59
N HIS A 220 12.98 -14.10 3.29
CA HIS A 220 12.94 -15.40 2.63
C HIS A 220 13.99 -16.36 3.23
N ARG A 221 15.19 -15.85 3.51
CA ARG A 221 16.28 -16.64 4.09
C ARG A 221 15.93 -17.18 5.48
N VAL A 222 15.44 -16.31 6.36
CA VAL A 222 15.03 -16.70 7.72
C VAL A 222 13.87 -17.70 7.72
N LEU A 223 12.90 -17.52 6.82
CA LEU A 223 11.73 -18.42 6.74
C LEU A 223 12.07 -19.79 6.14
N THR A 224 13.01 -19.86 5.20
CA THR A 224 13.30 -21.07 4.42
C THR A 224 14.48 -21.88 4.99
N GLU A 225 15.47 -21.29 5.67
CA GLU A 225 16.66 -22.03 6.15
C GLU A 225 16.39 -22.96 7.36
N LYS A 226 15.18 -23.07 7.93
CA LYS A 226 14.86 -23.96 9.08
C LYS A 226 15.83 -23.85 10.29
N VAL A 227 16.68 -22.83 10.38
CA VAL A 227 17.74 -22.70 11.40
C VAL A 227 17.16 -22.59 12.82
N PHE A 228 15.91 -22.15 12.95
CA PHE A 228 15.17 -22.17 14.21
C PHE A 228 13.79 -22.83 14.00
N GLY A 229 13.36 -23.69 14.94
CA GLY A 229 12.13 -24.49 14.88
C GLY A 229 10.83 -23.68 14.65
N PHE A 230 9.67 -24.36 14.58
CA PHE A 230 8.36 -23.74 14.27
C PHE A 230 8.02 -22.50 15.13
N LEU A 231 8.38 -22.48 16.41
CA LEU A 231 8.26 -21.30 17.26
C LEU A 231 9.31 -20.22 16.95
N GLY A 232 10.55 -20.62 16.65
CA GLY A 232 11.64 -19.73 16.26
C GLY A 232 11.39 -18.91 14.99
N ARG A 233 10.66 -19.50 14.03
CA ARG A 233 10.27 -18.91 12.73
C ARG A 233 9.45 -17.62 12.86
N LYS A 234 8.57 -17.56 13.85
CA LYS A 234 7.82 -16.35 14.19
C LYS A 234 8.53 -15.55 15.26
N ALA A 235 9.23 -16.21 16.18
CA ALA A 235 9.91 -15.55 17.29
C ALA A 235 10.97 -14.54 16.85
N LEU A 236 11.92 -14.89 15.98
CA LEU A 236 13.03 -13.97 15.64
C LEU A 236 12.65 -12.75 14.80
N PHE A 237 11.40 -12.67 14.34
CA PHE A 237 10.90 -11.57 13.52
C PHE A 237 9.72 -10.86 14.18
N TYR A 238 8.74 -11.64 14.64
CA TYR A 238 7.55 -11.15 15.35
C TYR A 238 7.75 -11.03 16.87
N ILE A 239 8.90 -11.38 17.46
CA ILE A 239 9.19 -11.08 18.86
C ILE A 239 10.14 -9.90 18.99
N PRO A 240 11.32 -9.79 18.34
CA PRO A 240 12.20 -8.66 18.58
C PRO A 240 11.63 -7.35 18.03
N ILE A 241 10.84 -7.35 16.95
CA ILE A 241 10.22 -6.13 16.43
C ILE A 241 9.15 -5.60 17.41
N PRO A 242 8.16 -6.40 17.85
CA PRO A 242 7.23 -5.96 18.88
C PRO A 242 7.87 -5.73 20.24
N LEU A 243 8.91 -6.49 20.61
CA LEU A 243 9.64 -6.31 21.86
C LEU A 243 10.46 -5.02 21.84
N PHE A 244 11.10 -4.68 20.72
CA PHE A 244 11.77 -3.39 20.55
C PHE A 244 10.78 -2.24 20.52
N ALA A 245 9.65 -2.38 19.82
CA ALA A 245 8.56 -1.41 19.88
C ALA A 245 8.02 -1.23 21.31
N PHE A 246 7.87 -2.32 22.05
CA PHE A 246 7.48 -2.31 23.47
C PHE A 246 8.54 -1.64 24.36
N LEU A 247 9.83 -1.92 24.14
CA LEU A 247 10.92 -1.25 24.86
C LEU A 247 10.93 0.26 24.55
N LEU A 248 10.70 0.66 23.30
CA LEU A 248 10.55 2.08 22.94
C LEU A 248 9.38 2.72 23.70
N ILE A 249 8.23 2.06 23.75
CA ILE A 249 7.09 2.51 24.54
C ILE A 249 7.44 2.63 26.03
N TYR A 250 8.21 1.69 26.57
CA TYR A 250 8.58 1.65 27.99
C TYR A 250 9.64 2.71 28.35
N PHE A 251 10.64 2.93 27.51
CA PHE A 251 11.74 3.87 27.76
C PHE A 251 11.43 5.32 27.37
N PHE A 252 10.48 5.57 26.47
CA PHE A 252 10.03 6.92 26.09
C PHE A 252 8.73 7.35 26.79
N ARG A 253 8.33 6.64 27.85
CA ARG A 253 7.30 7.07 28.78
C ARG A 253 7.91 7.93 29.88
#